data_AF-A0A7S4VY39-F1
#
_entry.id   AF-A0A7S4VY39-F1
#
_cell.length_a   1.000
_cell.length_b   1.000
_cell.length_c   1.000
_cell.angle_alpha   90.00
_cell.angle_beta   90.00
_cell.angle_gamma   90.00
#
_symmetry.space_group_name_H-M   'P 1'
#
loop_
_entity.id
_entity.type
_entity.pdbx_description
1 polymer ?
#
loop_
_entity_poly.entity_id
_entity_poly.type
_entity_poly.pdbx_seq_one_letter_code
_entity_poly.pdbx_strand_id
1 'polypeptide(L)'
;AVGLQWELLEGFAAEDFQRELLAAEKEHGRTSRHFMARRQALALTVQSRVLPKYGFEGTPKGVMLMMAAMNKHGPALQEGGQRIEELLRHRDPAPESTTAAENTGAGMITVVVQWDMRDPSKEATMSLPGTCTMLQVKQYLCAGDPTGASKPEHFFLVSEKAPERILEDGQRISESLGKLRLVPWSMAPQ
;
A
#
# COMPACT_ATOMS: atom_id res chain seq x y z
N ALA A 1 -7.00 -21.40 7.40
CA ALA A 1 -6.44 -20.04 7.32
C ALA A 1 -5.06 -19.96 7.97
N VAL A 2 -4.92 -20.27 9.27
CA VAL A 2 -3.64 -20.20 10.00
C VAL A 2 -2.54 -21.10 9.42
N GLY A 3 -2.84 -22.38 9.10
CA GLY A 3 -1.84 -23.30 8.52
C GLY A 3 -1.21 -22.81 7.22
N LEU A 4 -2.02 -22.22 6.32
CA LEU A 4 -1.52 -21.65 5.07
C LEU A 4 -0.56 -20.50 5.31
N GLN A 5 -0.85 -19.62 6.28
CA GLN A 5 0.05 -18.51 6.61
C GLN A 5 1.40 -19.02 7.14
N TRP A 6 1.39 -20.06 7.97
CA TRP A 6 2.63 -20.68 8.48
C TRP A 6 3.48 -21.30 7.37
N GLU A 7 2.87 -22.05 6.45
CA GLU A 7 3.63 -22.65 5.33
C GLU A 7 4.19 -21.60 4.37
N LEU A 8 3.45 -20.50 4.13
CA LEU A 8 3.97 -19.37 3.37
C LEU A 8 5.11 -18.67 4.10
N LEU A 9 4.97 -18.46 5.41
CA LEU A 9 6.02 -17.87 6.25
C LEU A 9 7.30 -18.71 6.22
N GLU A 10 7.19 -20.02 6.40
CA GLU A 10 8.32 -20.94 6.34
C GLU A 10 9.00 -20.90 4.97
N GLY A 11 8.22 -20.95 3.89
CA GLY A 11 8.76 -20.89 2.53
C GLY A 11 9.44 -19.56 2.19
N PHE A 12 8.90 -18.44 2.66
CA PHE A 12 9.55 -17.13 2.47
C PHE A 12 10.72 -16.91 3.43
N ALA A 13 10.76 -17.56 4.59
CA ALA A 13 11.87 -17.49 5.52
C ALA A 13 13.05 -18.40 5.11
N ALA A 14 12.85 -19.29 4.13
CA ALA A 14 13.88 -20.19 3.65
C ALA A 14 15.12 -19.42 3.13
N GLU A 15 16.31 -19.93 3.46
CA GLU A 15 17.59 -19.25 3.23
C GLU A 15 17.87 -19.05 1.73
N ASP A 16 17.54 -20.03 0.91
CA ASP A 16 17.67 -19.98 -0.54
C ASP A 16 16.78 -18.88 -1.15
N PHE A 17 15.53 -18.79 -0.72
CA PHE A 17 14.61 -17.74 -1.13
C PHE A 17 15.14 -16.35 -0.75
N GLN A 18 15.54 -16.16 0.51
CA GLN A 18 16.05 -14.87 0.99
C GLN A 18 17.35 -14.45 0.29
N ARG A 19 18.23 -15.41 -0.01
CA ARG A 19 19.46 -15.17 -0.77
C ARG A 19 19.16 -14.71 -2.19
N GLU A 20 18.23 -15.34 -2.89
CA GLU A 20 17.83 -14.93 -4.25
C GLU A 20 17.13 -13.56 -4.27
N LEU A 21 16.29 -13.29 -3.27
CA LEU A 21 15.61 -12.00 -3.13
C LEU A 21 16.61 -10.86 -2.89
N LEU A 22 17.60 -11.10 -2.02
CA LEU A 22 18.71 -10.16 -1.76
C LEU A 22 19.57 -9.90 -3.00
N ALA A 23 19.88 -10.95 -3.76
CA ALA A 23 20.65 -10.82 -5.00
C ALA A 23 19.91 -9.94 -6.01
N ALA A 24 18.60 -10.18 -6.19
CA ALA A 24 17.77 -9.36 -7.08
C ALA A 24 17.66 -7.90 -6.63
N GLU A 25 17.57 -7.65 -5.31
CA GLU A 25 17.54 -6.29 -4.76
C GLU A 25 18.86 -5.56 -5.02
N LYS A 26 19.99 -6.23 -4.82
CA LYS A 26 21.32 -5.66 -5.07
C LYS A 26 21.57 -5.36 -6.55
N GLU A 27 21.06 -6.21 -7.45
CA GLU A 27 21.27 -6.08 -8.89
C GLU A 27 20.46 -4.92 -9.49
N HIS A 28 19.18 -4.81 -9.14
CA HIS A 28 18.28 -3.87 -9.82
C HIS A 28 17.87 -2.67 -8.97
N GLY A 29 18.12 -2.71 -7.67
CA GLY A 29 17.60 -1.73 -6.72
C GLY A 29 16.14 -2.01 -6.35
N ARG A 30 15.83 -1.81 -5.07
CA ARG A 30 14.56 -2.21 -4.44
C ARG A 30 13.30 -1.57 -5.04
N THR A 31 13.39 -0.38 -5.62
CA THR A 31 12.24 0.33 -6.20
C THR A 31 12.10 0.10 -7.70
N SER A 32 13.03 -0.64 -8.32
CA SER A 32 13.02 -0.86 -9.76
C SER A 32 11.90 -1.82 -10.19
N ARG A 33 11.39 -1.59 -11.41
CA ARG A 33 10.41 -2.50 -12.03
C ARG A 33 10.98 -3.91 -12.20
N HIS A 34 12.28 -4.05 -12.47
CA HIS A 34 12.95 -5.34 -12.61
C HIS A 34 12.97 -6.12 -11.29
N PHE A 35 13.30 -5.46 -10.17
CA PHE A 35 13.22 -6.09 -8.86
C PHE A 35 11.78 -6.48 -8.50
N MET A 36 10.80 -5.61 -8.74
CA MET A 36 9.39 -5.92 -8.49
C MET A 36 8.93 -7.17 -9.24
N ALA A 37 9.25 -7.27 -10.54
CA ALA A 37 8.92 -8.43 -11.35
C ALA A 37 9.64 -9.70 -10.88
N ARG A 38 10.95 -9.61 -10.55
CA ARG A 38 11.73 -10.75 -10.06
C ARG A 38 11.23 -11.23 -8.70
N ARG A 39 10.92 -10.32 -7.79
CA ARG A 39 10.32 -10.60 -6.49
C ARG A 39 8.98 -11.33 -6.63
N GLN A 40 8.11 -10.86 -7.52
CA GLN A 40 6.82 -11.52 -7.76
C GLN A 40 7.00 -12.95 -8.31
N ALA A 41 7.93 -13.13 -9.25
CA ALA A 41 8.26 -14.45 -9.78
C ALA A 41 8.82 -15.39 -8.70
N LEU A 42 9.72 -14.89 -7.84
CA LEU A 42 10.25 -15.64 -6.69
C LEU A 42 9.14 -16.03 -5.72
N ALA A 43 8.29 -15.08 -5.32
CA ALA A 43 7.20 -15.37 -4.39
C ALA A 43 6.26 -16.47 -4.93
N LEU A 44 6.04 -16.48 -6.25
CA LEU A 44 5.21 -17.49 -6.90
C LEU A 44 5.82 -18.91 -6.85
N THR A 45 7.14 -19.06 -6.72
CA THR A 45 7.76 -20.40 -6.58
C THR A 45 7.38 -21.07 -5.26
N VAL A 46 7.24 -20.28 -4.19
CA VAL A 46 6.74 -20.74 -2.88
C VAL A 46 5.23 -20.93 -2.94
N GLN A 47 4.50 -19.91 -3.41
CA GLN A 47 3.03 -19.94 -3.44
C GLN A 47 2.50 -21.09 -4.30
N SER A 48 3.14 -21.41 -5.44
CA SER A 48 2.70 -22.50 -6.31
C SER A 48 2.75 -23.88 -5.67
N ARG A 49 3.58 -24.07 -4.65
CA ARG A 49 3.68 -25.32 -3.87
C ARG A 49 2.70 -25.37 -2.71
N VAL A 50 2.44 -24.22 -2.08
CA VAL A 50 1.60 -24.12 -0.87
C VAL A 50 0.12 -23.98 -1.23
N LEU A 51 -0.23 -23.08 -2.14
CA LEU A 51 -1.61 -22.73 -2.47
C LEU A 51 -2.51 -23.94 -2.84
N PRO A 52 -2.06 -24.90 -3.67
CA PRO A 52 -2.89 -26.06 -4.03
C PRO A 52 -3.34 -26.91 -2.83
N LYS A 53 -2.54 -26.97 -1.76
CA LYS A 53 -2.88 -27.73 -0.53
C LYS A 53 -4.11 -27.16 0.19
N TYR A 54 -4.44 -25.90 -0.07
CA TYR A 54 -5.52 -25.15 0.57
C TYR A 54 -6.65 -24.79 -0.40
N GLY A 55 -6.67 -25.40 -1.58
CA GLY A 55 -7.74 -25.21 -2.58
C GLY A 55 -7.58 -23.97 -3.45
N PHE A 56 -6.39 -23.35 -3.49
CA PHE A 56 -6.08 -22.24 -4.39
C PHE A 56 -5.15 -22.71 -5.51
N GLU A 57 -5.31 -22.18 -6.71
CA GLU A 57 -4.35 -22.46 -7.78
C GLU A 57 -2.96 -21.89 -7.45
N GLY A 58 -1.91 -22.60 -7.86
CA GLY A 58 -0.52 -22.14 -7.74
C GLY A 58 -0.14 -21.06 -8.76
N THR A 59 -1.06 -20.16 -9.07
CA THR A 59 -0.97 -19.15 -10.14
C THR A 59 -1.21 -17.75 -9.55
N PRO A 60 -0.84 -16.66 -10.25
CA PRO A 60 -1.16 -15.31 -9.80
C PRO A 60 -2.65 -15.10 -9.53
N LYS A 61 -3.52 -15.76 -10.29
CA LYS A 61 -4.97 -15.75 -10.06
C LYS A 61 -5.34 -16.40 -8.73
N GLY A 62 -4.75 -17.55 -8.40
CA GLY A 62 -4.96 -18.20 -7.11
C GLY A 62 -4.47 -17.39 -5.92
N VAL A 63 -3.36 -16.65 -6.08
CA VAL A 63 -2.88 -15.69 -5.06
C VAL A 63 -3.91 -14.60 -4.79
N MET A 64 -4.51 -14.00 -5.82
CA MET A 64 -5.55 -12.98 -5.65
C MET A 64 -6.78 -13.54 -4.93
N LEU A 65 -7.21 -14.77 -5.28
CA LEU A 65 -8.32 -15.44 -4.61
C LEU A 65 -8.01 -15.74 -3.14
N MET A 66 -6.78 -16.16 -2.84
CA MET A 66 -6.31 -16.36 -1.47
C MET A 66 -6.35 -15.06 -0.68
N MET A 67 -5.82 -13.95 -1.23
CA MET A 67 -5.86 -12.65 -0.56
C MET A 67 -7.30 -12.18 -0.30
N ALA A 68 -8.20 -12.34 -1.27
CA ALA A 68 -9.62 -12.01 -1.10
C ALA A 68 -10.30 -12.85 -0.03
N ALA A 69 -9.95 -14.15 0.08
CA ALA A 69 -10.44 -15.02 1.13
C ALA A 69 -9.89 -14.63 2.52
N MET A 70 -8.60 -14.28 2.61
CA MET A 70 -7.97 -13.85 3.86
C MET A 70 -8.53 -12.55 4.41
N ASN A 71 -8.86 -11.59 3.53
CA ASN A 71 -9.38 -10.28 3.94
C ASN A 71 -10.74 -10.36 4.67
N LYS A 72 -11.42 -11.52 4.62
CA LYS A 72 -12.67 -11.78 5.35
C LYS A 72 -12.44 -12.30 6.78
N HIS A 73 -11.21 -12.57 7.18
CA HIS A 73 -10.89 -13.11 8.50
C HIS A 73 -10.14 -12.07 9.36
N GLY A 74 -10.54 -11.92 10.62
CA GLY A 74 -10.17 -10.83 11.53
C GLY A 74 -8.68 -10.75 11.96
N PRO A 75 -8.37 -9.99 13.03
CA PRO A 75 -7.03 -9.47 13.31
C PRO A 75 -5.91 -10.51 13.49
N ALA A 76 -6.22 -11.75 13.88
CA ALA A 76 -5.23 -12.82 13.99
C ALA A 76 -4.56 -13.18 12.64
N LEU A 77 -5.20 -12.93 11.49
CA LEU A 77 -4.56 -13.10 10.18
C LEU A 77 -3.67 -11.91 9.79
N GLN A 78 -3.82 -10.74 10.44
CA GLN A 78 -3.06 -9.54 10.10
C GLN A 78 -1.59 -9.66 10.53
N GLU A 79 -1.30 -10.31 11.67
CA GLU A 79 0.09 -10.53 12.13
C GLU A 79 0.89 -11.39 11.15
N GLY A 80 0.32 -12.50 10.70
CA GLY A 80 0.94 -13.37 9.68
C GLY A 80 1.15 -12.64 8.34
N GLY A 81 0.20 -11.78 7.95
CA GLY A 81 0.31 -10.95 6.76
C GLY A 81 1.48 -9.96 6.84
N GLN A 82 1.61 -9.25 7.96
CA GLN A 82 2.72 -8.31 8.19
C GLN A 82 4.08 -9.01 8.12
N ARG A 83 4.19 -10.19 8.73
CA ARG A 83 5.46 -10.93 8.72
C ARG A 83 5.83 -11.46 7.33
N ILE A 84 4.84 -11.85 6.53
CA ILE A 84 5.03 -12.19 5.11
C ILE A 84 5.50 -10.97 4.32
N GLU A 85 4.90 -9.80 4.53
CA GLU A 85 5.30 -8.55 3.86
C GLU A 85 6.75 -8.16 4.20
N GLU A 86 7.17 -8.34 5.45
CA GLU A 86 8.55 -8.14 5.90
C GLU A 86 9.52 -9.08 5.17
N LEU A 87 9.22 -10.39 5.13
CA LEU A 87 10.05 -11.38 4.44
C LEU A 87 10.12 -11.14 2.93
N LEU A 88 9.04 -10.61 2.35
CA LEU A 88 8.97 -10.20 0.94
C LEU A 88 9.53 -8.80 0.72
N ARG A 89 10.16 -8.17 1.71
CA ARG A 89 10.78 -6.85 1.59
C ARG A 89 9.81 -5.80 1.02
N HIS A 90 8.52 -5.90 1.34
CA HIS A 90 7.53 -4.89 0.95
C HIS A 90 7.70 -3.58 1.71
N ARG A 91 8.33 -3.62 2.89
CA ARG A 91 8.61 -2.47 3.74
C ARG A 91 10.11 -2.27 3.86
N ASP A 92 10.62 -1.07 3.59
CA ASP A 92 12.03 -0.74 3.88
C ASP A 92 12.38 -1.19 5.30
N PRO A 93 13.59 -1.74 5.56
CA PRO A 93 14.02 -1.96 6.93
C PRO A 93 13.82 -0.63 7.64
N ALA A 94 12.99 -0.63 8.69
CA ALA A 94 12.91 0.51 9.59
C ALA A 94 14.37 0.85 9.94
N PRO A 95 14.81 2.10 9.76
CA PRO A 95 16.22 2.42 9.92
C PRO A 95 16.69 1.94 11.29
N GLU A 96 17.51 0.89 11.28
CA GLU A 96 18.23 0.46 12.46
C GLU A 96 19.26 1.56 12.73
N SER A 97 18.94 2.50 13.63
CA SER A 97 19.83 3.01 14.68
C SER A 97 19.40 4.39 15.19
N THR A 98 19.71 4.59 16.47
CA THR A 98 20.03 5.88 17.09
C THR A 98 18.85 6.70 17.62
N THR A 99 18.68 6.59 18.93
CA THR A 99 18.26 7.65 19.84
C THR A 99 18.71 9.04 19.40
N ALA A 100 17.80 9.84 18.84
CA ALA A 100 17.69 11.28 19.09
C ALA A 100 16.53 11.85 18.26
N ALA A 101 15.41 12.08 18.96
CA ALA A 101 14.44 13.13 18.74
C ALA A 101 14.17 13.59 17.29
N GLU A 102 13.11 13.04 16.71
CA GLU A 102 12.04 13.91 16.17
C GLU A 102 10.69 13.24 16.37
N ASN A 103 9.92 13.87 17.24
CA ASN A 103 8.60 13.50 17.69
C ASN A 103 7.61 13.62 16.51
N THR A 104 7.55 12.62 15.63
CA THR A 104 6.53 12.56 14.56
C THR A 104 5.40 11.68 15.05
N GLY A 105 4.46 12.30 15.76
CA GLY A 105 3.34 11.61 16.39
C GLY A 105 2.64 10.67 15.43
N ALA A 106 2.50 9.41 15.84
CA ALA A 106 1.53 8.46 15.31
C ALA A 106 0.10 8.89 15.69
N GLY A 107 -0.23 10.16 15.45
CA GLY A 107 -1.56 10.72 15.59
C GLY A 107 -2.37 10.41 14.33
N MET A 108 -3.65 10.11 14.53
CA MET A 108 -4.60 10.06 13.43
C MET A 108 -4.89 11.50 12.98
N ILE A 109 -4.68 11.78 11.70
CA ILE A 109 -4.98 13.06 11.07
C ILE A 109 -6.34 12.93 10.39
N THR A 110 -7.23 13.88 10.68
CA THR A 110 -8.51 14.00 9.97
C THR A 110 -8.31 14.78 8.69
N VAL A 111 -8.54 14.12 7.56
CA VAL A 111 -8.50 14.72 6.22
C VAL A 111 -9.93 14.88 5.73
N VAL A 112 -10.26 16.10 5.32
CA VAL A 112 -11.54 16.42 4.69
C VAL A 112 -11.26 16.64 3.21
N VAL A 113 -11.91 15.86 2.36
CA VAL A 113 -11.75 15.93 0.90
C VAL A 113 -13.06 16.36 0.26
N GLN A 114 -13.04 17.46 -0.47
CA GLN A 114 -14.16 17.83 -1.33
C GLN A 114 -14.16 16.92 -2.57
N TRP A 115 -15.13 16.01 -2.65
CA TRP A 115 -15.20 14.95 -3.65
C TRP A 115 -15.96 15.38 -4.92
N ASP A 116 -17.02 16.17 -4.76
CA ASP A 116 -17.81 16.67 -5.88
C ASP A 116 -17.39 18.11 -6.21
N MET A 117 -16.86 18.32 -7.41
CA MET A 117 -16.49 19.67 -7.87
C MET A 117 -17.71 20.53 -8.19
N ARG A 118 -18.86 19.91 -8.50
CA ARG A 118 -20.09 20.62 -8.84
C ARG A 118 -20.90 20.97 -7.60
N ASP A 119 -20.67 20.25 -6.51
CA ASP A 119 -21.34 20.46 -5.23
C ASP A 119 -20.32 20.53 -4.08
N PRO A 120 -19.88 21.74 -3.70
CA PRO A 120 -18.91 21.93 -2.62
C PRO A 120 -19.36 21.44 -1.25
N SER A 121 -20.66 21.17 -1.07
CA SER A 121 -21.19 20.62 0.17
C SER A 121 -20.91 19.12 0.33
N LYS A 122 -20.50 18.43 -0.74
CA LYS A 122 -20.15 17.00 -0.68
C LYS A 122 -18.68 16.81 -0.33
N GLU A 123 -18.47 16.58 0.96
CA GLU A 123 -17.16 16.31 1.55
C GLU A 123 -17.09 14.86 2.06
N ALA A 124 -15.91 14.26 1.92
CA ALA A 124 -15.56 12.99 2.53
C ALA A 124 -14.55 13.25 3.65
N THR A 125 -14.92 12.91 4.88
CA THR A 125 -14.02 13.01 6.04
C THR A 125 -13.45 11.64 6.36
N MET A 126 -12.13 11.55 6.48
CA MET A 126 -11.43 10.32 6.82
C MET A 126 -10.36 10.57 7.87
N SER A 127 -10.14 9.58 8.73
CA SER A 127 -9.11 9.61 9.76
C SER A 127 -7.99 8.64 9.35
N LEU A 128 -6.80 9.18 9.09
CA LEU A 128 -5.66 8.44 8.54
C LEU A 128 -4.43 8.65 9.42
N PRO A 129 -3.56 7.65 9.58
CA PRO A 129 -2.28 7.85 10.28
C PRO A 129 -1.46 8.97 9.65
N GLY A 130 -0.84 9.85 10.44
CA GLY A 130 0.02 10.92 9.95
C GLY A 130 1.23 10.47 9.10
N THR A 131 1.51 9.16 9.08
CA THR A 131 2.51 8.53 8.21
C THR A 131 2.01 8.23 6.79
N CYS A 132 0.72 8.42 6.50
CA CYS A 132 0.15 8.13 5.19
C CYS A 132 0.64 9.08 4.10
N THR A 133 0.80 8.55 2.90
CA THR A 133 1.17 9.30 1.68
C THR A 133 -0.08 9.76 0.93
N MET A 134 0.05 10.75 0.03
CA MET A 134 -1.07 11.18 -0.82
C MET A 134 -1.59 10.04 -1.69
N LEU A 135 -0.71 9.16 -2.18
CA LEU A 135 -1.15 7.99 -2.95
C LEU A 135 -2.13 7.12 -2.15
N GLN A 136 -1.86 6.92 -0.86
CA GLN A 136 -2.75 6.15 0.02
C GLN A 136 -4.08 6.88 0.27
N VAL A 137 -4.05 8.21 0.42
CA VAL A 137 -5.28 9.02 0.49
C VAL A 137 -6.12 8.83 -0.78
N LYS A 138 -5.49 8.92 -1.96
CA LYS A 138 -6.16 8.71 -3.26
C LYS A 138 -6.73 7.29 -3.39
N GLN A 139 -5.98 6.28 -2.97
CA GLN A 139 -6.46 4.89 -2.98
C GLN A 139 -7.68 4.70 -2.07
N TYR A 140 -7.68 5.31 -0.88
CA TYR A 140 -8.82 5.27 0.05
C TYR A 140 -10.06 5.90 -0.57
N LEU A 141 -9.89 7.05 -1.23
CA LEU A 141 -10.93 7.73 -1.97
C LEU A 141 -11.48 6.88 -3.13
N CYS A 142 -10.62 6.27 -3.94
CA CYS A 142 -11.04 5.37 -5.02
C CYS A 142 -11.77 4.13 -4.51
N ALA A 143 -11.40 3.60 -3.35
CA ALA A 143 -12.11 2.47 -2.74
C ALA A 143 -13.54 2.83 -2.30
N GLY A 144 -13.81 4.11 -2.04
CA GLY A 144 -15.15 4.63 -1.74
C GLY A 144 -16.01 4.93 -2.97
N ASP A 145 -15.47 4.82 -4.19
CA ASP A 145 -16.22 5.05 -5.42
C ASP A 145 -17.12 3.84 -5.75
N PRO A 146 -18.45 3.96 -5.67
CA PRO A 146 -19.38 2.86 -5.95
C PRO A 146 -19.35 2.41 -7.42
N THR A 147 -18.82 3.23 -8.33
CA THR A 147 -18.71 2.88 -9.75
C THR A 147 -17.45 2.08 -10.06
N GLY A 148 -16.44 2.12 -9.18
CA GLY A 148 -15.12 1.52 -9.39
C GLY A 148 -14.34 2.12 -10.57
N ALA A 149 -14.80 3.25 -11.14
CA ALA A 149 -14.18 3.87 -12.30
C ALA A 149 -13.02 4.80 -11.90
N SER A 150 -13.01 5.28 -10.66
CA SER A 150 -11.97 6.17 -10.15
C SER A 150 -10.67 5.42 -9.89
N LYS A 151 -9.57 5.99 -10.40
CA LYS A 151 -8.20 5.54 -10.12
C LYS A 151 -7.37 6.70 -9.59
N PRO A 152 -6.33 6.45 -8.77
CA PRO A 152 -5.48 7.51 -8.22
C PRO A 152 -4.85 8.43 -9.28
N GLU A 153 -4.57 7.90 -10.47
CA GLU A 153 -4.03 8.65 -11.61
C GLU A 153 -5.05 9.56 -12.32
N HIS A 154 -6.35 9.43 -12.05
CA HIS A 154 -7.39 10.24 -12.71
C HIS A 154 -7.51 11.65 -12.11
N PHE A 155 -6.90 11.90 -10.96
CA PHE A 155 -7.04 13.17 -10.24
C PHE A 155 -5.84 13.53 -9.37
N PHE A 156 -5.78 14.80 -9.02
CA PHE A 156 -4.85 15.38 -8.07
C PHE A 156 -5.58 15.82 -6.81
N LEU A 157 -4.81 15.96 -5.73
CA LEU A 157 -5.26 16.60 -4.51
C LEU A 157 -4.50 17.91 -4.37
N VAL A 158 -5.23 18.98 -4.06
CA VAL A 158 -4.68 20.29 -3.74
C VAL A 158 -5.14 20.68 -2.34
N SER A 159 -4.29 21.38 -1.60
CA SER A 159 -4.67 21.98 -0.32
C SER A 159 -5.46 23.26 -0.58
N GLU A 160 -6.52 23.51 0.20
CA GLU A 160 -7.26 24.78 0.13
C GLU A 160 -6.39 25.97 0.52
N LYS A 161 -5.35 25.76 1.35
CA LYS A 161 -4.40 26.81 1.74
C LYS A 161 -3.38 27.15 0.63
N ALA A 162 -3.18 26.24 -0.32
CA ALA A 162 -2.24 26.39 -1.43
C ALA A 162 -2.83 25.72 -2.70
N PRO A 163 -3.92 26.28 -3.27
CA PRO A 163 -4.68 25.67 -4.35
C PRO A 163 -3.89 25.53 -5.66
N GLU A 164 -2.82 26.31 -5.83
CA GLU A 164 -1.87 26.25 -6.94
C GLU A 164 -0.87 25.08 -6.83
N ARG A 165 -0.75 24.47 -5.64
CA ARG A 165 0.20 23.40 -5.38
C ARG A 165 -0.49 22.04 -5.43
N ILE A 166 -0.13 21.26 -6.44
CA ILE A 166 -0.45 19.83 -6.49
C ILE A 166 0.36 19.09 -5.41
N LEU A 167 -0.33 18.27 -4.62
CA LEU A 167 0.31 17.39 -3.66
C LEU A 167 0.77 16.12 -4.38
N GLU A 168 2.07 15.83 -4.27
CA GLU A 168 2.69 14.68 -4.93
C GLU A 168 2.32 13.37 -4.23
N ASP A 169 2.25 12.27 -4.99
CA ASP A 169 1.86 10.95 -4.48
C ASP A 169 2.74 10.46 -3.32
N GLY A 170 4.04 10.80 -3.31
CA GLY A 170 4.97 10.46 -2.24
C GLY A 170 4.94 11.41 -1.02
N GLN A 171 4.25 12.54 -1.12
CA GLN A 171 4.16 13.50 -0.03
C GLN A 171 3.31 12.93 1.12
N ARG A 172 3.76 13.12 2.36
CA ARG A 172 3.03 12.68 3.57
C ARG A 172 1.91 13.67 3.93
N ILE A 173 0.81 13.15 4.48
CA ILE A 173 -0.22 14.00 5.09
C ILE A 173 0.34 14.68 6.34
N SER A 174 -0.08 15.91 6.58
CA SER A 174 0.21 16.64 7.82
C SER A 174 -0.99 17.52 8.18
N GLU A 175 -1.15 17.85 9.46
CA GLU A 175 -2.23 18.71 9.95
C GLU A 175 -2.20 20.11 9.29
N SER A 176 -1.02 20.55 8.82
CA SER A 176 -0.86 21.82 8.14
C SER A 176 -1.60 21.89 6.80
N LEU A 177 -1.88 20.75 6.14
CA LEU A 177 -2.52 20.69 4.81
C LEU A 177 -3.98 21.19 4.83
N GLY A 178 -4.67 21.14 5.97
CA GLY A 178 -6.07 21.55 6.06
C GLY A 178 -6.99 20.71 5.16
N LYS A 179 -8.02 21.34 4.59
CA LYS A 179 -8.98 20.71 3.69
C LYS A 179 -8.36 20.50 2.31
N LEU A 180 -8.63 19.34 1.72
CA LEU A 180 -8.16 18.96 0.39
C LEU A 180 -9.30 19.04 -0.63
N ARG A 181 -8.95 19.35 -1.87
CA ARG A 181 -9.88 19.36 -3.00
C ARG A 181 -9.38 18.45 -4.10
N LEU A 182 -10.30 17.66 -4.67
CA LEU A 182 -10.03 16.84 -5.84
C LEU A 182 -10.02 17.72 -7.10
N VAL A 183 -8.96 17.59 -7.90
CA VAL A 183 -8.82 18.28 -9.19
C VAL A 183 -8.62 17.24 -10.29
N PRO A 184 -9.49 17.18 -11.31
CA PRO A 184 -9.36 16.27 -12.43
C PRO A 184 -8.05 16.51 -13.19
N TRP A 185 -7.49 15.45 -13.77
CA TRP A 185 -6.30 15.58 -14.60
C TRP A 185 -6.42 16.62 -15.72
N SER A 186 -7.61 16.75 -16.32
CA SER A 186 -7.89 17.73 -17.37
C SER A 186 -7.77 19.19 -16.92
N MET A 187 -7.68 19.45 -15.62
CA MET A 187 -7.56 20.78 -15.01
C MET A 187 -6.22 21.01 -14.31
N ALA A 188 -5.22 20.14 -14.53
CA ALA A 188 -3.88 20.34 -13.99
C ALA A 188 -3.23 21.60 -14.61
N PRO A 189 -2.56 22.45 -13.82
CA PRO A 189 -1.73 23.51 -14.35
C PRO A 189 -0.65 22.91 -15.25
N GLN A 190 -0.49 23.46 -16.46
CA GLN A 190 0.56 23.08 -17.41
C GLN A 190 1.94 23.58 -16.94
#